data_AF-A0A1Q3QE48-F1
#
_entry.id   AF-A0A1Q3QE48-F1
#
_cell.length_a   1.000
_cell.length_b   1.000
_cell.length_c   1.000
_cell.angle_alpha   90.00
_cell.angle_beta   90.00
_cell.angle_gamma   90.00
#
_symmetry.space_group_name_H-M   'P 1'
#
loop_
_entity.id
_entity.type
_entity.pdbx_description
1 polymer ?
#
loop_
_entity_poly.entity_id
_entity_poly.type
_entity_poly.pdbx_seq_one_letter_code
_entity_poly.pdbx_strand_id
1 'polypeptide(L)'
;MRKIVILFAFVVVSAIAITYSSCSNDLNLAEEENAVAVIAETRAVEVPPCVDPCRDVQEVRLLAGQHYEAGKVYVVNNKEKLFVAYEATGDWKLKVLHLFVGACDKLPVNKQGNLVPGQFPYKVEFNELQNFYYFEIPLSSLPEGCVCVAAHAEVVKVVNGKIVQSETAFGEGVKTGKNWFMKFEYCIQECPPEEPPVDVCYKDETAWAAGSRYVAQGNWATYTPYVANTPINIYAGQSYLVGTVTFSPVVDGKVTITLAALNGAILQDVAESVKIQGYNTAPSGNPAPGLFTTYKGKETTIIVEAFAYYGIHLDVRRVVDCE
;
A
#
# COMPACT_ATOMS: atom_id res chain seq x y z
N MET A 1 -67.75 10.94 21.16
CA MET A 1 -66.84 9.84 21.55
C MET A 1 -66.17 9.29 20.30
N ARG A 2 -64.88 9.57 20.13
CA ARG A 2 -63.81 8.70 19.58
C ARG A 2 -62.67 9.62 19.16
N LYS A 3 -61.65 9.68 20.02
CA LYS A 3 -60.37 10.34 19.79
C LYS A 3 -59.67 9.59 18.64
N ILE A 4 -59.48 10.24 17.50
CA ILE A 4 -58.62 9.74 16.43
C ILE A 4 -57.23 10.30 16.72
N VAL A 5 -56.36 9.42 17.18
CA VAL A 5 -54.94 9.69 17.42
C VAL A 5 -54.25 9.64 16.05
N ILE A 6 -53.76 10.79 15.58
CA ILE A 6 -52.91 10.87 14.40
C ILE A 6 -51.48 10.57 14.87
N LEU A 7 -51.01 9.35 14.62
CA LEU A 7 -49.59 9.00 14.77
C LEU A 7 -48.82 9.62 13.60
N PHE A 8 -47.94 10.58 13.91
CA PHE A 8 -46.86 11.01 13.01
C PHE A 8 -45.80 9.91 12.99
N ALA A 9 -45.71 9.15 11.90
CA ALA A 9 -44.55 8.32 11.61
C ALA A 9 -43.49 9.19 10.92
N PHE A 10 -42.44 9.54 11.66
CA PHE A 10 -41.23 10.15 11.11
C PHE A 10 -40.52 9.13 10.21
N VAL A 11 -40.52 9.36 8.90
CA VAL A 11 -39.60 8.68 7.98
C VAL A 11 -38.27 9.42 8.05
N VAL A 12 -37.35 8.91 8.88
CA VAL A 12 -35.95 9.36 8.87
C VAL A 12 -35.30 8.70 7.66
N VAL A 13 -35.09 9.49 6.61
CA VAL A 13 -34.21 9.11 5.49
C VAL A 13 -32.79 9.08 6.03
N SER A 14 -32.29 7.87 6.31
CA SER A 14 -30.89 7.64 6.63
C SER A 14 -30.08 7.87 5.36
N ALA A 15 -29.58 9.09 5.19
CA ALA A 15 -28.51 9.37 4.24
C ALA A 15 -27.28 8.59 4.70
N ILE A 16 -26.95 7.53 3.97
CA ILE A 16 -25.67 6.84 4.08
C ILE A 16 -24.60 7.87 3.71
N ALA A 17 -23.92 8.39 4.72
CA ALA A 17 -22.72 9.17 4.54
C ALA A 17 -21.66 8.23 3.95
N ILE A 18 -21.40 8.38 2.65
CA ILE A 18 -20.20 7.82 2.02
C ILE A 18 -19.05 8.58 2.66
N THR A 19 -18.35 7.93 3.60
CA THR A 19 -17.11 8.45 4.16
C THR A 19 -16.07 8.40 3.05
N TYR A 20 -15.89 9.52 2.36
CA TYR A 20 -14.65 9.76 1.64
C TYR A 20 -13.52 9.69 2.67
N SER A 21 -12.60 8.75 2.48
CA SER A 21 -11.33 8.69 3.17
C SER A 21 -10.58 10.00 2.93
N SER A 22 -10.74 10.96 3.83
CA SER A 22 -9.96 12.19 3.86
C SER A 22 -8.54 11.83 4.25
N CYS A 23 -7.58 12.11 3.38
CA CYS A 23 -6.16 12.02 3.72
C CYS A 23 -5.88 12.97 4.88
N SER A 24 -5.44 12.44 6.03
CA SER A 24 -5.05 13.21 7.20
C SER A 24 -3.53 13.46 7.20
N ASN A 25 -3.13 14.70 7.45
CA ASN A 25 -1.74 15.16 7.52
C ASN A 25 -1.07 14.87 8.88
N ASP A 26 -0.85 13.61 9.24
CA ASP A 26 -0.06 13.30 10.44
C ASP A 26 0.83 12.07 10.22
N LEU A 27 2.12 12.30 9.95
CA LEU A 27 3.18 11.30 10.03
C LEU A 27 4.13 11.71 11.16
N ASN A 28 3.99 11.05 12.31
CA ASN A 28 5.02 11.02 13.35
C ASN A 28 5.67 9.63 13.30
N LEU A 29 6.94 9.57 12.89
CA LEU A 29 7.77 8.38 12.98
C LEU A 29 8.73 8.55 14.16
N ALA A 30 8.61 7.66 15.15
CA ALA A 30 9.66 7.40 16.13
C ALA A 30 10.39 6.12 15.69
N GLU A 31 11.70 6.22 15.55
CA GLU A 31 12.60 5.14 15.13
C GLU A 31 12.81 4.10 16.26
N GLU A 32 12.90 2.82 15.90
CA GLU A 32 13.86 1.88 16.51
C GLU A 32 14.41 0.92 15.44
N GLU A 33 15.75 0.82 15.38
CA GLU A 33 16.54 -0.05 14.49
C GLU A 33 16.43 -1.54 14.86
N ASN A 34 16.50 -2.43 13.85
CA ASN A 34 17.70 -3.25 13.54
C ASN A 34 17.34 -4.58 12.84
N ALA A 35 17.72 -4.75 11.56
CA ALA A 35 18.29 -5.98 10.96
C ALA A 35 18.60 -5.79 9.46
N VAL A 36 19.79 -6.24 9.04
CA VAL A 36 20.42 -6.05 7.72
C VAL A 36 20.24 -7.27 6.80
N ALA A 37 19.89 -7.08 5.52
CA ALA A 37 20.53 -7.74 4.35
C ALA A 37 19.90 -7.34 2.96
N VAL A 38 20.54 -6.37 2.30
CA VAL A 38 20.92 -6.22 0.86
C VAL A 38 20.11 -6.96 -0.25
N ILE A 39 19.28 -6.26 -1.04
CA ILE A 39 19.53 -5.74 -2.41
C ILE A 39 18.23 -5.17 -3.02
N ALA A 40 18.38 -4.14 -3.86
CA ALA A 40 17.38 -3.27 -4.50
C ALA A 40 16.92 -2.11 -3.61
N GLU A 41 17.67 -1.00 -3.69
CA GLU A 41 17.14 0.33 -3.37
C GLU A 41 16.05 0.70 -4.39
N THR A 42 14.85 0.15 -4.25
CA THR A 42 13.66 0.93 -4.56
C THR A 42 13.43 1.82 -3.34
N ARG A 43 14.02 3.02 -3.38
CA ARG A 43 13.69 4.09 -2.43
C ARG A 43 12.20 4.35 -2.61
N ALA A 44 11.39 3.76 -1.74
CA ALA A 44 9.95 3.97 -1.71
C ALA A 44 9.74 5.47 -1.57
N VAL A 45 9.20 6.09 -2.61
CA VAL A 45 8.90 7.51 -2.59
C VAL A 45 7.83 7.72 -1.52
N GLU A 46 8.07 8.61 -0.55
CA GLU A 46 7.07 9.06 0.42
C GLU A 46 6.04 10.00 -0.25
N VAL A 47 5.50 9.58 -1.40
CA VAL A 47 4.18 10.03 -1.81
C VAL A 47 3.19 9.36 -0.84
N PRO A 48 2.12 10.04 -0.39
CA PRO A 48 1.15 9.41 0.50
C PRO A 48 0.77 8.02 -0.02
N PRO A 49 0.70 6.99 0.85
CA PRO A 49 0.51 5.59 0.44
C PRO A 49 -0.78 5.30 -0.34
N CYS A 50 -1.60 6.32 -0.61
CA CYS A 50 -2.85 6.30 -1.34
C CYS A 50 -2.79 6.93 -2.74
N VAL A 51 -1.64 7.39 -3.22
CA VAL A 51 -1.52 7.81 -4.63
C VAL A 51 -1.28 6.57 -5.47
N ASP A 52 -2.13 6.35 -6.46
CA ASP A 52 -1.94 5.39 -7.55
C ASP A 52 -1.35 6.14 -8.75
N PRO A 53 -0.01 6.30 -8.81
CA PRO A 53 0.62 7.15 -9.82
C PRO A 53 0.56 6.49 -11.19
N CYS A 54 0.35 7.28 -12.24
CA CYS A 54 0.38 6.78 -13.62
C CYS A 54 1.74 6.14 -13.96
N ARG A 55 2.85 6.73 -13.46
CA ARG A 55 4.24 6.33 -13.72
C ARG A 55 5.16 6.77 -12.58
N ASP A 56 6.46 6.59 -12.77
CA ASP A 56 7.51 7.01 -11.85
C ASP A 56 7.39 8.49 -11.44
N VAL A 57 7.72 8.76 -10.18
CA VAL A 57 7.68 10.09 -9.59
C VAL A 57 8.87 10.90 -10.09
N GLN A 58 8.61 12.11 -10.60
CA GLN A 58 9.68 13.05 -10.90
C GLN A 58 10.13 13.76 -9.62
N GLU A 59 11.43 13.73 -9.35
CA GLU A 59 12.04 14.35 -8.17
C GLU A 59 13.01 15.46 -8.58
N VAL A 60 12.95 16.59 -7.88
CA VAL A 60 13.99 17.64 -7.94
C VAL A 60 14.38 18.09 -6.53
N ARG A 61 15.59 18.61 -6.35
CA ARG A 61 16.03 19.14 -5.05
C ARG A 61 15.29 20.42 -4.69
N LEU A 62 15.04 20.65 -3.40
CA LEU A 62 14.56 21.94 -2.89
C LEU A 62 15.77 22.77 -2.42
N LEU A 63 16.20 23.73 -3.25
CA LEU A 63 17.41 24.52 -3.02
C LEU A 63 17.09 25.83 -2.28
N ALA A 64 17.49 25.90 -1.02
CA ALA A 64 17.41 27.07 -0.15
C ALA A 64 18.62 28.00 -0.31
N GLY A 65 18.37 29.31 -0.44
CA GLY A 65 19.43 30.32 -0.52
C GLY A 65 20.44 30.07 -1.64
N GLN A 66 20.03 29.42 -2.74
CA GLN A 66 20.86 28.99 -3.90
C GLN A 66 21.85 27.84 -3.65
N HIS A 67 22.12 27.46 -2.40
CA HIS A 67 23.28 26.61 -2.08
C HIS A 67 22.98 25.48 -1.11
N TYR A 68 21.92 25.59 -0.31
CA TYR A 68 21.58 24.58 0.68
C TYR A 68 20.50 23.67 0.14
N GLU A 69 20.72 22.36 0.22
CA GLU A 69 19.65 21.39 0.00
C GLU A 69 18.78 21.34 1.26
N ALA A 70 17.58 21.90 1.16
CA ALA A 70 16.62 21.94 2.27
C ALA A 70 15.61 20.81 2.22
N GLY A 71 15.64 20.00 1.16
CA GLY A 71 14.62 19.01 0.91
C GLY A 71 14.53 18.59 -0.56
N LYS A 72 13.36 18.06 -0.92
CA LYS A 72 12.99 17.62 -2.25
C LYS A 72 11.59 18.10 -2.63
N VAL A 73 11.35 18.19 -3.92
CA VAL A 73 10.02 18.39 -4.51
C VAL A 73 9.73 17.18 -5.40
N TYR A 74 8.57 16.57 -5.18
CA TYR A 74 8.09 15.44 -5.97
C TYR A 74 6.89 15.86 -6.80
N VAL A 75 6.84 15.40 -8.05
CA VAL A 75 5.72 15.64 -8.96
C VAL A 75 5.29 14.34 -9.60
N VAL A 76 4.00 14.04 -9.50
CA VAL A 76 3.39 12.84 -10.09
C VAL A 76 1.91 13.06 -10.34
N ASN A 77 1.33 12.45 -11.37
CA ASN A 77 -0.12 12.46 -11.60
C ASN A 77 -0.72 11.06 -11.56
N ASN A 78 -1.99 10.97 -11.16
CA ASN A 78 -2.86 9.84 -11.44
C ASN A 78 -3.81 10.19 -12.60
N LYS A 79 -4.92 9.44 -12.76
CA LYS A 79 -5.92 9.67 -13.82
C LYS A 79 -6.67 11.01 -13.70
N GLU A 80 -6.72 11.61 -12.52
CA GLU A 80 -7.59 12.76 -12.24
C GLU A 80 -6.84 14.02 -11.80
N LYS A 81 -5.71 13.86 -11.10
CA LYS A 81 -5.01 14.93 -10.39
C LYS A 81 -3.49 14.81 -10.56
N LEU A 82 -2.83 15.97 -10.56
CA LEU A 82 -1.40 16.13 -10.33
C LEU A 82 -1.17 16.40 -8.84
N PHE A 83 -0.14 15.76 -8.29
CA PHE A 83 0.34 15.93 -6.93
C PHE A 83 1.72 16.58 -6.98
N VAL A 84 1.90 17.67 -6.24
CA VAL A 84 3.20 18.32 -6.05
C VAL A 84 3.51 18.36 -4.56
N ALA A 85 4.45 17.52 -4.13
CA ALA A 85 4.83 17.38 -2.73
C ALA A 85 6.17 18.07 -2.44
N TYR A 86 6.27 18.63 -1.24
CA TYR A 86 7.48 19.21 -0.67
C TYR A 86 7.85 18.38 0.55
N GLU A 87 9.10 17.96 0.61
CA GLU A 87 9.66 17.24 1.75
C GLU A 87 10.90 18.00 2.21
N ALA A 88 10.89 18.55 3.42
CA ALA A 88 12.07 19.13 4.04
C ALA A 88 12.91 18.04 4.69
N THR A 89 14.23 18.14 4.57
CA THR A 89 15.18 17.13 5.09
C THR A 89 16.13 17.71 6.13
N GLY A 90 16.60 16.86 7.04
CA GLY A 90 17.49 17.24 8.13
C GLY A 90 16.86 18.26 9.09
N ASP A 91 17.60 19.32 9.40
CA ASP A 91 17.15 20.39 10.31
C ASP A 91 16.18 21.39 9.63
N TRP A 92 15.95 21.28 8.32
CA TRP A 92 15.08 22.21 7.61
C TRP A 92 13.61 21.87 7.85
N LYS A 93 12.77 22.91 7.86
CA LYS A 93 11.31 22.83 7.98
C LYS A 93 10.65 23.80 7.01
N LEU A 94 9.46 23.42 6.53
CA LEU A 94 8.59 24.22 5.68
C LEU A 94 7.79 25.21 6.52
N LYS A 95 7.73 26.47 6.08
CA LYS A 95 6.97 27.54 6.74
C LYS A 95 5.87 28.10 5.83
N VAL A 96 6.22 28.42 4.59
CA VAL A 96 5.30 28.94 3.57
C VAL A 96 5.58 28.24 2.25
N LEU A 97 4.54 27.87 1.51
CA LEU A 97 4.68 27.32 0.16
C LEU A 97 3.89 28.18 -0.82
N HIS A 98 4.51 28.47 -1.97
CA HIS A 98 3.87 29.08 -3.13
C HIS A 98 4.16 28.19 -4.34
N LEU A 99 3.12 27.72 -5.00
CA LEU A 99 3.23 26.81 -6.13
C LEU A 99 2.51 27.37 -7.35
N PHE A 100 3.22 27.39 -8.47
CA PHE A 100 2.61 27.50 -9.79
C PHE A 100 2.76 26.16 -10.53
N VAL A 101 1.65 25.71 -11.10
CA VAL A 101 1.59 24.62 -12.09
C VAL A 101 0.70 25.10 -13.23
N GLY A 102 1.18 25.02 -14.47
CA GLY A 102 0.37 25.36 -15.63
C GLY A 102 1.20 25.69 -16.86
N ALA A 103 0.58 26.33 -17.85
CA ALA A 103 1.27 26.75 -19.07
C ALA A 103 2.41 27.75 -18.75
N CYS A 104 3.57 27.53 -19.35
CA CYS A 104 4.78 28.30 -19.06
C CYS A 104 4.66 29.80 -19.37
N ASP A 105 3.80 30.18 -20.30
CA ASP A 105 3.51 31.59 -20.65
C ASP A 105 2.59 32.29 -19.63
N LYS A 106 1.97 31.53 -18.73
CA LYS A 106 1.12 32.05 -17.63
C LYS A 106 1.86 32.21 -16.31
N LEU A 107 3.16 31.90 -16.26
CA LEU A 107 3.98 32.12 -15.07
C LEU A 107 3.91 33.59 -14.63
N PRO A 108 3.51 33.88 -13.37
CA PRO A 108 3.49 35.24 -12.86
C PRO A 108 4.91 35.82 -12.81
N VAL A 109 5.21 36.74 -13.71
CA VAL A 109 6.50 37.44 -13.81
C VAL A 109 6.32 38.95 -13.72
N ASN A 110 7.30 39.64 -13.14
CA ASN A 110 7.36 41.10 -13.19
C ASN A 110 7.83 41.59 -14.57
N LYS A 111 7.85 42.92 -14.79
CA LYS A 111 8.31 43.54 -16.05
C LYS A 111 9.76 43.18 -16.46
N GLN A 112 10.57 42.67 -15.53
CA GLN A 112 11.95 42.27 -15.77
C GLN A 112 12.09 40.76 -16.02
N GLY A 113 10.99 40.01 -16.02
CA GLY A 113 10.95 38.56 -16.25
C GLY A 113 11.23 37.71 -15.00
N ASN A 114 11.33 38.31 -13.82
CA ASN A 114 11.52 37.55 -12.56
C ASN A 114 10.18 36.99 -12.09
N LEU A 115 10.16 35.74 -11.59
CA LEU A 115 8.95 35.15 -11.00
C LEU A 115 8.49 35.99 -9.78
N VAL A 116 7.17 36.00 -9.56
CA VAL A 116 6.52 36.67 -8.43
C VAL A 116 5.77 35.63 -7.59
N PRO A 117 6.44 34.91 -6.66
CA PRO A 117 5.83 33.81 -5.91
C PRO A 117 4.54 34.18 -5.17
N GLY A 118 4.42 35.39 -4.63
CA GLY A 118 3.19 35.85 -3.96
C GLY A 118 1.96 35.96 -4.87
N GLN A 119 2.13 35.85 -6.19
CA GLN A 119 1.05 35.80 -7.18
C GLN A 119 0.78 34.38 -7.69
N PHE A 120 1.44 33.37 -7.15
CA PHE A 120 1.20 31.99 -7.55
C PHE A 120 -0.20 31.53 -7.08
N PRO A 121 -0.89 30.71 -7.90
CA PRO A 121 -2.29 30.34 -7.65
C PRO A 121 -2.46 29.45 -6.42
N TYR A 122 -1.47 28.60 -6.12
CA TYR A 122 -1.51 27.71 -4.96
C TYR A 122 -0.57 28.22 -3.88
N LYS A 123 -1.08 28.31 -2.65
CA LYS A 123 -0.30 28.78 -1.51
C LYS A 123 -0.81 28.22 -0.19
N VAL A 124 0.11 28.04 0.75
CA VAL A 124 -0.20 27.71 2.14
C VAL A 124 0.85 28.34 3.05
N GLU A 125 0.41 28.86 4.19
CA GLU A 125 1.26 29.30 5.28
C GLU A 125 0.89 28.46 6.51
N PHE A 126 1.90 27.87 7.15
CA PHE A 126 1.66 26.96 8.26
C PHE A 126 1.79 27.68 9.60
N ASN A 127 0.83 27.44 10.49
CA ASN A 127 0.91 27.90 11.89
C ASN A 127 2.04 27.17 12.65
N GLU A 128 2.27 25.90 12.30
CA GLU A 128 3.33 25.06 12.84
C GLU A 128 4.22 24.57 11.71
N LEU A 129 5.53 24.51 11.97
CA LEU A 129 6.52 24.11 10.97
C LEU A 129 6.29 22.67 10.51
N GLN A 130 6.27 22.47 9.19
CA GLN A 130 5.98 21.16 8.59
C GLN A 130 7.24 20.51 8.02
N ASN A 131 7.28 19.17 8.01
CA ASN A 131 8.28 18.42 7.24
C ASN A 131 7.80 18.12 5.83
N PHE A 132 6.50 17.91 5.67
CA PHE A 132 5.92 17.41 4.45
C PHE A 132 4.60 18.11 4.18
N TYR A 133 4.35 18.43 2.91
CA TYR A 133 3.05 18.89 2.45
C TYR A 133 2.94 18.71 0.95
N TYR A 134 1.72 18.47 0.45
CA TYR A 134 1.49 18.36 -0.98
C TYR A 134 0.24 19.13 -1.42
N PHE A 135 0.28 19.61 -2.66
CA PHE A 135 -0.88 20.17 -3.35
C PHE A 135 -1.49 19.13 -4.26
N GLU A 136 -2.82 19.16 -4.35
CA GLU A 136 -3.60 18.40 -5.33
C GLU A 136 -4.18 19.36 -6.38
N ILE A 137 -3.87 19.12 -7.64
CA ILE A 137 -4.29 19.95 -8.76
C ILE A 137 -5.10 19.09 -9.73
N PRO A 138 -6.39 19.39 -9.98
CA PRO A 138 -7.16 18.66 -10.99
C PRO A 138 -6.50 18.75 -12.37
N LEU A 139 -6.28 17.63 -13.05
CA LEU A 139 -5.70 17.63 -14.41
C LEU A 139 -6.58 18.39 -15.39
N SER A 140 -7.90 18.41 -15.18
CA SER A 140 -8.86 19.20 -15.96
C SER A 140 -8.64 20.72 -15.88
N SER A 141 -7.87 21.20 -14.91
CA SER A 141 -7.49 22.62 -14.77
C SER A 141 -6.16 22.97 -15.44
N LEU A 142 -5.44 21.98 -15.95
CA LEU A 142 -4.12 22.12 -16.56
C LEU A 142 -4.19 21.94 -18.07
N PRO A 143 -3.25 22.53 -18.85
CA PRO A 143 -3.14 22.23 -20.26
C PRO A 143 -2.68 20.78 -20.47
N GLU A 144 -3.05 20.20 -21.62
CA GLU A 144 -2.54 18.89 -22.04
C GLU A 144 -1.02 18.95 -22.31
N GLY A 145 -0.34 17.81 -22.16
CA GLY A 145 1.10 17.69 -22.38
C GLY A 145 1.93 18.16 -21.18
N CYS A 146 2.95 18.97 -21.43
CA CYS A 146 3.90 19.40 -20.40
C CYS A 146 3.53 20.74 -19.77
N VAL A 147 3.66 20.79 -18.45
CA VAL A 147 3.40 21.97 -17.61
C VAL A 147 4.69 22.50 -17.01
N CYS A 148 4.74 23.80 -16.79
CA CYS A 148 5.77 24.42 -15.98
C CYS A 148 5.39 24.33 -14.50
N VAL A 149 6.35 23.89 -13.69
CA VAL A 149 6.26 23.86 -12.23
C VAL A 149 7.26 24.86 -11.65
N ALA A 150 6.77 25.84 -10.89
CA ALA A 150 7.61 26.71 -10.07
C ALA A 150 7.25 26.51 -8.61
N ALA A 151 8.08 25.72 -7.94
CA ALA A 151 7.86 25.27 -6.58
C ALA A 151 8.66 26.15 -5.60
N HIS A 152 8.05 27.18 -5.03
CA HIS A 152 8.70 28.09 -4.08
C HIS A 152 8.33 27.74 -2.63
N ALA A 153 9.30 27.81 -1.73
CA ALA A 153 9.10 27.65 -0.31
C ALA A 153 9.84 28.72 0.49
N GLU A 154 9.31 29.11 1.63
CA GLU A 154 10.08 29.69 2.73
C GLU A 154 10.38 28.56 3.71
N VAL A 155 11.67 28.33 3.95
CA VAL A 155 12.16 27.26 4.81
C VAL A 155 12.97 27.83 5.96
N VAL A 156 12.94 27.15 7.09
CA VAL A 156 13.71 27.52 8.28
C VAL A 156 14.52 26.33 8.76
N LYS A 157 15.75 26.58 9.20
CA LYS A 157 16.60 25.58 9.84
C LYS A 157 16.39 25.64 11.35
N VAL A 158 15.98 24.53 11.96
CA VAL A 158 15.70 24.42 13.39
C VAL A 158 16.76 23.53 14.04
N VAL A 159 17.56 24.09 14.94
CA VAL A 159 18.58 23.36 15.71
C VAL A 159 18.27 23.55 17.19
N ASN A 160 18.16 22.47 17.95
CA ASN A 160 17.82 22.49 19.38
C ASN A 160 16.53 23.29 19.67
N GLY A 161 15.50 23.13 18.83
CA GLY A 161 14.21 23.79 18.98
C GLY A 161 14.20 25.29 18.66
N LYS A 162 15.31 25.85 18.13
CA LYS A 162 15.40 27.26 17.76
C LYS A 162 15.63 27.41 16.26
N ILE A 163 14.93 28.37 15.65
CA ILE A 163 15.20 28.78 14.26
C ILE A 163 16.56 29.48 14.24
N VAL A 164 17.53 28.89 13.54
CA VAL A 164 18.90 29.43 13.40
C VAL A 164 19.15 30.05 12.02
N GLN A 165 18.30 29.75 11.04
CA GLN A 165 18.39 30.27 9.68
C GLN A 165 17.01 30.27 9.02
N SER A 166 16.75 31.25 8.15
CA SER A 166 15.56 31.33 7.30
C SER A 166 15.98 31.64 5.88
N GLU A 167 15.45 30.91 4.90
CA GLU A 167 15.81 31.06 3.49
C GLU A 167 14.56 30.96 2.61
N THR A 168 14.62 31.58 1.43
CA THR A 168 13.73 31.19 0.33
C THR A 168 14.34 30.01 -0.40
N ALA A 169 13.48 29.12 -0.88
CA ALA A 169 13.86 27.91 -1.58
C ALA A 169 13.05 27.74 -2.86
N PHE A 170 13.66 27.10 -3.86
CA PHE A 170 12.99 26.69 -5.09
C PHE A 170 13.29 25.23 -5.41
N GLY A 171 12.29 24.53 -5.94
CA GLY A 171 12.50 23.28 -6.65
C GLY A 171 13.50 23.51 -7.79
N GLU A 172 14.55 22.69 -7.83
CA GLU A 172 15.66 22.83 -8.76
C GLU A 172 15.17 22.71 -10.21
N GLY A 173 15.72 23.57 -11.06
CA GLY A 173 15.40 23.57 -12.47
C GLY A 173 16.11 24.68 -13.23
N VAL A 174 15.47 25.13 -14.30
CA VAL A 174 15.97 26.21 -15.15
C VAL A 174 15.70 27.56 -14.51
N LYS A 175 16.76 28.37 -14.39
CA LYS A 175 16.70 29.76 -13.93
C LYS A 175 15.74 30.58 -14.80
N THR A 176 14.86 31.34 -14.16
CA THR A 176 13.86 32.20 -14.82
C THR A 176 14.06 33.66 -14.43
N GLY A 177 14.29 34.51 -15.44
CA GLY A 177 14.54 35.93 -15.23
C GLY A 177 15.98 36.25 -14.84
N LYS A 178 16.18 37.38 -14.17
CA LYS A 178 17.49 37.88 -13.73
C LYS A 178 17.89 37.36 -12.34
N ASN A 179 16.91 37.08 -11.48
CA ASN A 179 17.14 36.48 -10.18
C ASN A 179 17.35 34.96 -10.28
N TRP A 180 17.67 34.31 -9.17
CA TRP A 180 18.01 32.88 -9.13
C TRP A 180 16.79 31.94 -9.14
N PHE A 181 15.58 32.48 -9.26
CA PHE A 181 14.35 31.68 -9.16
C PHE A 181 14.28 30.65 -10.28
N MET A 182 13.76 29.49 -9.96
CA MET A 182 13.81 28.33 -10.84
C MET A 182 12.42 27.83 -11.19
N LYS A 183 12.33 27.16 -12.33
CA LYS A 183 11.19 26.35 -12.72
C LYS A 183 11.70 25.08 -13.37
N PHE A 184 10.91 24.02 -13.33
CA PHE A 184 11.16 22.81 -14.10
C PHE A 184 9.91 22.42 -14.87
N GLU A 185 10.05 21.48 -15.78
CA GLU A 185 8.95 20.96 -16.58
C GLU A 185 8.53 19.59 -16.05
N TYR A 186 7.23 19.34 -16.07
CA TYR A 186 6.65 18.02 -15.85
C TYR A 186 5.69 17.72 -17.00
N CYS A 187 5.89 16.59 -17.68
CA CYS A 187 4.96 16.12 -18.69
C CYS A 187 3.90 15.25 -18.03
N ILE A 188 2.62 15.57 -18.21
CA ILE A 188 1.51 14.76 -17.69
C ILE A 188 1.65 13.35 -18.26
N GLN A 189 1.78 12.38 -17.36
CA GLN A 189 2.03 11.00 -17.72
C GLN A 189 0.70 10.31 -18.04
N GLU A 190 0.69 9.55 -19.12
CA GLU A 190 -0.42 8.64 -19.43
C GLU A 190 -0.41 7.49 -18.43
N CYS A 191 -1.55 7.30 -17.75
CA CYS A 191 -1.79 6.13 -16.92
C CYS A 191 -1.86 4.89 -17.80
N PRO A 192 -1.22 3.77 -17.41
CA PRO A 192 -1.42 2.51 -18.10
C PRO A 192 -2.92 2.19 -18.14
N PRO A 193 -3.41 1.61 -19.24
CA PRO A 193 -4.77 1.10 -19.26
C PRO A 193 -4.93 0.11 -18.10
N GLU A 194 -6.10 0.10 -17.47
CA GLU A 194 -6.42 -0.97 -16.53
C GLU A 194 -6.29 -2.27 -17.31
N GLU A 195 -5.38 -3.16 -16.89
CA GLU A 195 -5.29 -4.47 -17.51
C GLU A 195 -6.66 -5.13 -17.37
N PRO A 196 -7.27 -5.60 -18.47
CA PRO A 196 -8.56 -6.27 -18.38
C PRO A 196 -8.42 -7.44 -17.40
N PRO A 197 -9.45 -7.73 -16.59
CA PRO A 197 -9.39 -8.88 -15.71
C PRO A 197 -9.07 -10.11 -16.56
N VAL A 198 -7.95 -10.75 -16.28
CA VAL A 198 -7.62 -12.04 -16.89
C VAL A 198 -8.75 -12.99 -16.47
N ASP A 199 -9.43 -13.59 -17.44
CA ASP A 199 -10.43 -14.59 -17.13
C ASP A 199 -9.70 -15.81 -16.55
N VAL A 200 -9.84 -16.02 -15.25
CA VAL A 200 -9.21 -17.12 -14.52
C VAL A 200 -10.31 -18.13 -14.22
N CYS A 201 -10.25 -19.26 -14.91
CA CYS A 201 -11.18 -20.36 -14.67
C CYS A 201 -10.65 -21.31 -13.60
N TYR A 202 -11.58 -21.88 -12.84
CA TYR A 202 -11.29 -22.66 -11.65
C TYR A 202 -11.97 -24.02 -11.71
N LYS A 203 -11.28 -25.04 -11.20
CA LYS A 203 -11.85 -26.35 -10.93
C LYS A 203 -11.71 -26.70 -9.45
N ASP A 204 -12.83 -27.04 -8.82
CA ASP A 204 -12.85 -27.54 -7.45
C ASP A 204 -12.04 -28.84 -7.33
N GLU A 205 -11.18 -28.91 -6.32
CA GLU A 205 -10.34 -30.05 -5.98
C GLU A 205 -10.17 -30.17 -4.46
N THR A 206 -9.73 -31.36 -4.02
CA THR A 206 -9.24 -31.55 -2.65
C THR A 206 -7.71 -31.53 -2.65
N ALA A 207 -7.11 -31.02 -1.57
CA ALA A 207 -5.67 -30.91 -1.43
C ALA A 207 -5.18 -31.39 -0.06
N TRP A 208 -3.96 -31.91 -0.04
CA TRP A 208 -3.28 -32.33 1.19
C TRP A 208 -1.85 -31.76 1.25
N ALA A 209 -1.40 -31.39 2.45
CA ALA A 209 0.02 -31.12 2.68
C ALA A 209 0.86 -32.39 2.47
N ALA A 210 1.98 -32.25 1.78
CA ALA A 210 2.87 -33.34 1.44
C ALA A 210 3.42 -34.02 2.69
N GLY A 211 3.52 -35.35 2.63
CA GLY A 211 4.03 -36.16 3.73
C GLY A 211 3.75 -37.64 3.54
N SER A 212 3.76 -38.38 4.64
CA SER A 212 3.52 -39.82 4.66
C SER A 212 2.04 -40.15 4.46
N ARG A 213 1.76 -41.30 3.86
CA ARG A 213 0.39 -41.75 3.59
C ARG A 213 -0.28 -42.30 4.84
N TYR A 214 -1.57 -41.97 5.01
CA TYR A 214 -2.41 -42.59 6.05
C TYR A 214 -2.63 -44.09 5.82
N VAL A 215 -2.79 -44.48 4.54
CA VAL A 215 -2.96 -45.87 4.08
C VAL A 215 -2.19 -46.11 2.79
N ALA A 216 -1.75 -47.35 2.57
CA ALA A 216 -0.97 -47.71 1.39
C ALA A 216 -1.81 -47.79 0.10
N GLN A 217 -3.11 -48.11 0.21
CA GLN A 217 -3.99 -48.32 -0.95
C GLN A 217 -5.37 -47.67 -0.74
N GLY A 218 -5.99 -47.20 -1.82
CA GLY A 218 -7.38 -46.72 -1.84
C GLY A 218 -7.54 -45.20 -1.68
N ASN A 219 -6.99 -44.60 -0.61
CA ASN A 219 -7.09 -43.16 -0.35
C ASN A 219 -5.72 -42.49 -0.49
N TRP A 220 -5.71 -41.26 -1.04
CA TRP A 220 -4.50 -40.49 -1.28
C TRP A 220 -4.01 -39.53 -0.19
N ALA A 221 -4.75 -39.43 0.91
CA ALA A 221 -4.46 -38.54 2.02
C ALA A 221 -3.06 -38.76 2.65
N THR A 222 -2.45 -37.64 3.04
CA THR A 222 -1.15 -37.59 3.68
C THR A 222 -1.19 -36.83 5.01
N TYR A 223 -0.27 -37.16 5.90
CA TYR A 223 0.04 -36.37 7.09
C TYR A 223 1.51 -35.99 7.06
N THR A 224 1.84 -34.88 7.70
CA THR A 224 3.19 -34.33 7.70
C THR A 224 3.75 -34.27 9.13
N PRO A 225 5.02 -34.65 9.37
CA PRO A 225 5.65 -34.42 10.66
C PRO A 225 5.82 -32.91 10.92
N TYR A 226 5.74 -32.52 12.19
CA TYR A 226 6.06 -31.15 12.59
C TYR A 226 7.56 -30.88 12.39
N VAL A 227 7.86 -29.89 11.56
CA VAL A 227 9.20 -29.32 11.39
C VAL A 227 9.04 -27.80 11.28
N ALA A 228 9.58 -27.07 12.25
CA ALA A 228 9.49 -25.61 12.28
C ALA A 228 10.19 -24.97 11.06
N ASN A 229 9.64 -23.86 10.59
CA ASN A 229 10.19 -22.96 9.57
C ASN A 229 10.56 -23.65 8.25
N THR A 230 10.00 -24.83 7.97
CA THR A 230 10.24 -25.58 6.75
C THR A 230 8.94 -25.59 5.93
N PRO A 231 8.92 -24.96 4.74
CA PRO A 231 7.77 -25.02 3.85
C PRO A 231 7.52 -26.44 3.36
N ILE A 232 6.27 -26.88 3.44
CA ILE A 232 5.79 -28.17 2.95
C ILE A 232 4.79 -27.90 1.83
N ASN A 233 5.01 -28.50 0.67
CA ASN A 233 4.13 -28.35 -0.49
C ASN A 233 2.73 -28.88 -0.21
N ILE A 234 1.72 -28.26 -0.81
CA ILE A 234 0.32 -28.70 -0.79
C ILE A 234 -0.07 -29.07 -2.20
N TYR A 235 -0.56 -30.31 -2.38
CA TYR A 235 -0.96 -30.83 -3.69
C TYR A 235 -2.46 -31.06 -3.76
N ALA A 236 -3.10 -30.45 -4.76
CA ALA A 236 -4.47 -30.71 -5.16
C ALA A 236 -4.53 -31.84 -6.17
N GLY A 237 -5.53 -32.70 -6.08
CA GLY A 237 -5.71 -33.80 -7.03
C GLY A 237 -4.47 -34.68 -7.18
N GLN A 238 -3.77 -34.95 -6.06
CA GLN A 238 -2.54 -35.74 -5.94
C GLN A 238 -1.24 -35.11 -6.47
N SER A 239 -1.27 -34.29 -7.51
CA SER A 239 -0.03 -33.84 -8.18
C SER A 239 0.05 -32.34 -8.48
N TYR A 240 -1.06 -31.60 -8.42
CA TYR A 240 -1.05 -30.19 -8.77
C TYR A 240 -0.63 -29.34 -7.57
N LEU A 241 0.53 -28.71 -7.64
CA LEU A 241 1.03 -27.83 -6.57
C LEU A 241 0.14 -26.58 -6.46
N VAL A 242 -0.56 -26.42 -5.34
CA VAL A 242 -1.49 -25.28 -5.08
C VAL A 242 -1.01 -24.34 -3.99
N GLY A 243 0.02 -24.71 -3.23
CA GLY A 243 0.46 -23.90 -2.11
C GLY A 243 1.55 -24.54 -1.29
N THR A 244 1.85 -23.88 -0.18
CA THR A 244 2.71 -24.40 0.89
C THR A 244 2.07 -24.20 2.25
N VAL A 245 2.48 -25.02 3.21
CA VAL A 245 2.22 -24.80 4.63
C VAL A 245 3.54 -24.68 5.37
N THR A 246 3.61 -23.76 6.32
CA THR A 246 4.75 -23.60 7.23
C THR A 246 4.27 -23.61 8.67
N PHE A 247 5.08 -24.20 9.55
CA PHE A 247 4.87 -24.18 10.99
C PHE A 247 5.84 -23.19 11.65
N SER A 248 5.36 -22.35 12.56
CA SER A 248 6.25 -21.58 13.44
C SER A 248 6.99 -22.49 14.43
N PRO A 249 8.02 -21.98 15.13
CA PRO A 249 8.47 -22.60 16.38
C PRO A 249 7.32 -22.70 17.39
N VAL A 250 7.40 -23.69 18.29
CA VAL A 250 6.43 -23.82 19.39
C VAL A 250 6.67 -22.71 20.41
N VAL A 251 5.64 -21.94 20.70
CA VAL A 251 5.61 -20.91 21.76
C VAL A 251 4.41 -21.21 22.65
N ASP A 252 4.65 -21.34 23.96
CA ASP A 252 3.61 -21.66 24.95
C ASP A 252 2.75 -22.89 24.60
N GLY A 253 3.39 -23.94 24.08
CA GLY A 253 2.73 -25.18 23.70
C GLY A 253 1.92 -25.10 22.39
N LYS A 254 1.95 -23.97 21.70
CA LYS A 254 1.19 -23.75 20.46
C LYS A 254 2.09 -23.53 19.26
N VAL A 255 1.54 -23.80 18.08
CA VAL A 255 2.15 -23.54 16.78
C VAL A 255 1.23 -22.68 15.92
N THR A 256 1.82 -21.76 15.17
CA THR A 256 1.15 -21.06 14.07
C THR A 256 1.38 -21.80 12.77
N ILE A 257 0.30 -22.19 12.10
CA ILE A 257 0.27 -22.83 10.80
C ILE A 257 -0.12 -21.76 9.77
N THR A 258 0.75 -21.51 8.80
CA THR A 258 0.52 -20.51 7.74
C THR A 258 0.44 -21.20 6.39
N LEU A 259 -0.68 -21.01 5.71
CA LEU A 259 -0.95 -21.48 4.35
C LEU A 259 -0.67 -20.35 3.36
N ALA A 260 0.14 -20.61 2.34
CA ALA A 260 0.41 -19.69 1.24
C ALA A 260 -0.04 -20.32 -0.08
N ALA A 261 -0.88 -19.61 -0.83
CA ALA A 261 -1.31 -20.04 -2.15
C ALA A 261 -0.16 -19.91 -3.18
N LEU A 262 -0.11 -20.84 -4.13
CA LEU A 262 0.76 -20.81 -5.30
C LEU A 262 -0.08 -21.06 -6.56
N ASN A 263 0.46 -20.67 -7.73
CA ASN A 263 -0.15 -20.92 -9.04
C ASN A 263 -1.60 -20.40 -9.17
N GLY A 264 -1.93 -19.31 -8.47
CA GLY A 264 -3.27 -18.71 -8.51
C GLY A 264 -4.38 -19.56 -7.87
N ALA A 265 -4.04 -20.66 -7.18
CA ALA A 265 -5.05 -21.47 -6.50
C ALA A 265 -5.71 -20.70 -5.35
N ILE A 266 -7.00 -20.93 -5.14
CA ILE A 266 -7.78 -20.31 -4.06
C ILE A 266 -8.46 -21.37 -3.21
N LEU A 267 -8.91 -21.02 -2.00
CA LEU A 267 -9.81 -21.89 -1.23
C LEU A 267 -11.21 -21.87 -1.86
N GLN A 268 -11.91 -23.00 -1.78
CA GLN A 268 -13.34 -23.03 -2.09
C GLN A 268 -14.10 -22.13 -1.10
N ASP A 269 -15.14 -21.45 -1.58
CA ASP A 269 -16.01 -20.62 -0.74
C ASP A 269 -17.04 -21.51 -0.01
N VAL A 270 -16.53 -22.22 1.00
CA VAL A 270 -17.30 -23.09 1.88
C VAL A 270 -16.90 -22.82 3.33
N ALA A 271 -17.79 -23.16 4.26
CA ALA A 271 -17.60 -22.85 5.69
C ALA A 271 -16.32 -23.47 6.29
N GLU A 272 -15.89 -24.63 5.79
CA GLU A 272 -14.76 -25.40 6.32
C GLU A 272 -13.76 -25.76 5.20
N SER A 273 -13.27 -24.79 4.44
CA SER A 273 -12.30 -25.04 3.36
C SER A 273 -10.92 -25.48 3.86
N VAL A 274 -10.62 -25.28 5.14
CA VAL A 274 -9.39 -25.70 5.81
C VAL A 274 -9.74 -26.61 6.99
N LYS A 275 -9.18 -27.83 7.01
CA LYS A 275 -9.41 -28.83 8.06
C LYS A 275 -8.06 -29.38 8.52
N ILE A 276 -7.77 -29.24 9.81
CA ILE A 276 -6.49 -29.65 10.41
C ILE A 276 -6.77 -30.60 11.58
N GLN A 277 -5.98 -31.67 11.66
CA GLN A 277 -5.94 -32.58 12.80
C GLN A 277 -4.49 -32.80 13.24
N GLY A 278 -4.22 -32.52 14.51
CA GLY A 278 -2.96 -32.83 15.15
C GLY A 278 -2.95 -34.23 15.75
N TYR A 279 -1.78 -34.88 15.75
CA TYR A 279 -1.55 -36.21 16.31
C TYR A 279 -0.23 -36.29 17.08
N ASN A 280 -0.25 -36.91 18.26
CA ASN A 280 0.95 -37.16 19.07
C ASN A 280 1.80 -38.31 18.53
N THR A 281 1.20 -39.22 17.77
CA THR A 281 1.86 -40.35 17.10
C THR A 281 1.44 -40.37 15.65
N ALA A 282 2.27 -40.96 14.78
CA ALA A 282 1.94 -41.10 13.36
C ALA A 282 0.57 -41.78 13.17
N PRO A 283 -0.41 -41.13 12.50
CA PRO A 283 -1.73 -41.69 12.32
C PRO A 283 -1.75 -42.80 11.25
N SER A 284 -2.78 -43.64 11.31
CA SER A 284 -3.04 -44.66 10.30
C SER A 284 -4.55 -44.85 10.09
N GLY A 285 -4.91 -45.53 9.00
CA GLY A 285 -6.31 -45.70 8.61
C GLY A 285 -6.84 -44.50 7.83
N ASN A 286 -8.00 -44.67 7.18
CA ASN A 286 -8.56 -43.61 6.34
C ASN A 286 -8.95 -42.40 7.20
N PRO A 287 -8.41 -41.20 6.93
CA PRO A 287 -8.83 -40.02 7.64
C PRO A 287 -10.24 -39.62 7.21
N ALA A 288 -10.98 -39.02 8.14
CA ALA A 288 -12.27 -38.39 7.90
C ALA A 288 -12.14 -36.88 8.18
N PRO A 289 -11.70 -36.06 7.20
CA PRO A 289 -11.44 -34.64 7.42
C PRO A 289 -12.62 -33.87 8.02
N GLY A 290 -13.87 -34.23 7.66
CA GLY A 290 -15.07 -33.60 8.23
C GLY A 290 -15.24 -33.81 9.75
N LEU A 291 -14.55 -34.80 10.32
CA LEU A 291 -14.53 -35.12 11.75
C LEU A 291 -13.26 -34.61 12.45
N PHE A 292 -12.40 -33.86 11.76
CA PHE A 292 -11.24 -33.24 12.39
C PHE A 292 -11.67 -32.23 13.46
N THR A 293 -10.92 -32.21 14.57
CA THR A 293 -11.27 -31.45 15.77
C THR A 293 -10.24 -30.39 16.14
N THR A 294 -9.00 -30.47 15.64
CA THR A 294 -7.96 -29.49 15.96
C THR A 294 -8.29 -28.12 15.37
N TYR A 295 -8.72 -28.07 14.11
CA TYR A 295 -9.25 -26.84 13.51
C TYR A 295 -10.10 -27.16 12.27
N LYS A 296 -11.20 -26.41 12.11
CA LYS A 296 -12.00 -26.35 10.88
C LYS A 296 -12.46 -24.91 10.67
N GLY A 297 -12.27 -24.40 9.47
CA GLY A 297 -12.64 -23.02 9.13
C GLY A 297 -12.11 -22.64 7.75
N LYS A 298 -11.87 -21.35 7.54
CA LYS A 298 -11.39 -20.79 6.27
C LYS A 298 -10.16 -19.89 6.40
N GLU A 299 -9.67 -19.68 7.61
CA GLU A 299 -8.45 -18.89 7.86
C GLU A 299 -7.21 -19.59 7.29
N THR A 300 -6.26 -18.79 6.80
CA THR A 300 -4.96 -19.24 6.26
C THR A 300 -3.82 -19.11 7.27
N THR A 301 -4.05 -18.42 8.39
CA THR A 301 -3.13 -18.38 9.54
C THR A 301 -3.88 -18.91 10.75
N ILE A 302 -3.45 -20.06 11.26
CA ILE A 302 -4.17 -20.82 12.28
C ILE A 302 -3.24 -21.09 13.46
N ILE A 303 -3.70 -20.81 14.68
CA ILE A 303 -2.95 -21.13 15.91
C ILE A 303 -3.59 -22.35 16.56
N VAL A 304 -2.83 -23.42 16.77
CA VAL A 304 -3.28 -24.68 17.38
C VAL A 304 -2.28 -25.19 18.41
N GLU A 305 -2.70 -26.12 19.27
CA GLU A 305 -1.79 -26.86 20.16
C GLU A 305 -0.71 -27.60 19.34
N ALA A 306 0.49 -27.75 19.91
CA ALA A 306 1.60 -28.42 19.25
C ALA A 306 1.45 -29.96 19.30
N PHE A 307 1.57 -30.60 18.13
CA PHE A 307 1.55 -32.04 17.91
C PHE A 307 2.77 -32.50 17.11
N ALA A 308 3.08 -33.79 17.18
CA ALA A 308 4.18 -34.39 16.42
C ALA A 308 3.89 -34.51 14.92
N TYR A 309 2.62 -34.66 14.54
CA TYR A 309 2.17 -34.80 13.16
C TYR A 309 0.87 -34.03 12.92
N TYR A 310 0.64 -33.61 11.67
CA TYR A 310 -0.57 -32.93 11.26
C TYR A 310 -1.14 -33.53 9.96
N GLY A 311 -2.45 -33.80 9.96
CA GLY A 311 -3.23 -33.94 8.75
C GLY A 311 -3.78 -32.57 8.36
N ILE A 312 -3.43 -32.08 7.17
CA ILE A 312 -3.86 -30.76 6.67
C ILE A 312 -4.57 -31.00 5.34
N HIS A 313 -5.89 -30.86 5.36
CA HIS A 313 -6.78 -31.08 4.22
C HIS A 313 -7.45 -29.78 3.84
N LEU A 314 -7.38 -29.43 2.56
CA LEU A 314 -7.98 -28.22 2.02
C LEU A 314 -8.99 -28.55 0.92
N ASP A 315 -10.08 -27.79 0.88
CA ASP A 315 -10.97 -27.70 -0.28
C ASP A 315 -10.50 -26.49 -1.10
N VAL A 316 -9.90 -26.74 -2.26
CA VAL A 316 -9.27 -25.71 -3.10
C VAL A 316 -9.92 -25.63 -4.47
N ARG A 317 -9.65 -24.54 -5.17
CA ARG A 317 -9.88 -24.36 -6.59
C ARG A 317 -8.54 -24.15 -7.26
N ARG A 318 -8.17 -25.07 -8.15
CA ARG A 318 -6.97 -24.89 -8.98
C ARG A 318 -7.32 -24.17 -10.26
N VAL A 319 -6.37 -23.39 -10.78
CA VAL A 319 -6.50 -22.71 -12.06
C VAL A 319 -6.55 -23.74 -13.19
N VAL A 320 -7.45 -23.50 -14.15
CA VAL A 320 -7.62 -24.27 -15.38
C VAL A 320 -7.82 -23.31 -16.55
N ASP A 321 -7.61 -23.81 -17.77
CA ASP A 321 -7.97 -23.07 -18.98
C ASP A 321 -9.49 -22.82 -19.00
N CYS A 322 -9.87 -21.62 -19.45
CA CYS A 322 -11.27 -21.29 -19.66
C CYS A 322 -11.83 -22.02 -20.89
N GLU A 323 -13.03 -22.59 -20.75
CA GLU A 323 -13.76 -23.27 -21.83
C GLU A 323 -14.69 -22.31 -22.59
#